data_AF-E3ZLP3-F1
#
_entry.id   AF-E3ZLP3-F1
#
_cell.length_a   1.000
_cell.length_b   1.000
_cell.length_c   1.000
_cell.angle_alpha   90.00
_cell.angle_beta   90.00
_cell.angle_gamma   90.00
#
_symmetry.space_group_name_H-M   'P 1'
#
loop_
_entity.id
_entity.type
_entity.pdbx_description
1 polymer ?
#
loop_
_entity_poly.entity_id
_entity_poly.type
_entity_poly.pdbx_seq_one_letter_code
_entity_poly.pdbx_strand_id
1 'polypeptide(L)' 'VVATGGLARMITEKSSTVDILDPFLTLKGLELLYRRNKPTTEK' A
#
# COMPACT_ATOMS: atom_id res chain seq x y z
N VAL A 1 0.81 -12.08 5.93
CA VAL A 1 1.68 -11.01 5.39
C VAL A 1 1.00 -10.29 4.22
N VAL A 2 1.19 -8.98 4.08
CA VAL A 2 0.74 -8.20 2.90
C VAL A 2 1.93 -7.92 1.99
N ALA A 3 1.77 -8.09 0.67
CA ALA A 3 2.81 -7.81 -0.33
C ALA A 3 2.37 -6.76 -1.35
N THR A 4 3.34 -5.99 -1.87
CA THR A 4 3.18 -5.00 -2.95
C THR A 4 4.43 -4.96 -3.83
N GLY A 5 4.39 -4.25 -4.96
CA GLY A 5 5.51 -4.12 -5.90
C GLY A 5 5.36 -4.94 -7.18
N GLY A 6 6.16 -4.62 -8.20
CA GLY A 6 5.97 -5.14 -9.57
C GLY A 6 6.08 -6.66 -9.73
N LEU A 7 6.91 -7.31 -8.90
CA LEU A 7 7.10 -8.77 -8.92
C LEU A 7 6.24 -9.50 -7.88
N ALA A 8 5.51 -8.76 -7.02
CA ALA A 8 4.83 -9.35 -5.88
C ALA A 8 3.81 -10.41 -6.29
N ARG A 9 3.09 -10.20 -7.41
CA ARG A 9 2.14 -11.20 -7.92
C ARG A 9 2.80 -12.54 -8.22
N MET A 10 3.92 -12.53 -8.95
CA MET A 10 4.66 -13.73 -9.32
C MET A 10 5.21 -14.48 -8.10
N ILE A 11 5.67 -13.73 -7.09
CA ILE A 11 6.17 -14.30 -5.83
C ILE A 11 5.02 -14.89 -5.00
N THR A 12 3.89 -14.18 -4.90
CA THR A 12 2.70 -14.62 -4.14
C THR A 12 2.12 -15.91 -4.71
N GLU A 13 2.08 -16.07 -6.04
CA GLU A 13 1.62 -17.31 -6.67
C GLU A 13 2.43 -18.55 -6.30
N LYS A 14 3.66 -18.38 -5.77
CA LYS A 14 4.56 -19.45 -5.33
C LYS A 14 4.80 -19.46 -3.82
N SER A 15 4.07 -18.65 -3.05
CA SER A 15 4.28 -18.49 -1.61
C SER A 15 2.99 -18.68 -0.84
N SER A 16 2.99 -19.57 0.15
CA SER A 16 1.87 -19.76 1.08
C SER A 16 1.83 -18.74 2.22
N THR A 17 2.82 -17.85 2.33
CA THR A 17 2.98 -16.91 3.45
C THR A 17 2.28 -15.57 3.21
N VAL A 18 1.97 -15.25 1.95
CA VAL A 18 1.33 -13.97 1.58
C VAL A 18 -0.19 -14.14 1.61
N ASP A 19 -0.85 -13.37 2.49
CA ASP A 19 -2.31 -13.42 2.64
C ASP A 19 -2.99 -12.45 1.66
N ILE A 20 -2.37 -11.30 1.42
CA ILE A 20 -2.96 -10.20 0.64
C ILE A 20 -1.92 -9.62 -0.31
N LEU A 21 -2.29 -9.48 -1.57
CA LEU A 21 -1.57 -8.71 -2.57
C LEU A 21 -2.27 -7.36 -2.77
N ASP A 22 -1.61 -6.27 -2.41
CA ASP A 22 -2.13 -4.90 -2.61
C ASP A 22 -1.16 -4.06 -3.45
N PRO A 23 -1.38 -3.95 -4.78
CA PRO A 23 -0.50 -3.20 -5.67
C PRO A 23 -0.39 -1.70 -5.35
N PHE A 24 -1.35 -1.13 -4.63
CA PHE A 24 -1.41 0.31 -4.35
C PHE A 24 -1.09 0.65 -2.89
N LEU A 25 -0.57 -0.31 -2.11
CA LEU A 25 -0.29 -0.15 -0.68
C LEU A 25 0.50 1.13 -0.37
N THR A 26 1.57 1.40 -1.12
CA THR A 26 2.39 2.61 -0.94
C THR A 26 1.61 3.89 -1.22
N LEU A 27 0.84 3.93 -2.32
CA LEU A 27 0.05 5.12 -2.67
C LEU A 27 -1.04 5.41 -1.65
N LYS A 28 -1.73 4.36 -1.16
CA LYS A 28 -2.70 4.47 -0.06
C LYS A 28 -2.03 5.04 1.19
N GLY A 29 -0.84 4.56 1.54
CA GLY A 29 -0.05 5.09 2.65
C GLY A 29 0.29 6.58 2.47
N LEU A 30 0.78 6.97 1.30
CA LEU A 30 1.09 8.36 0.98
C LEU A 30 -0.16 9.26 1.01
N GLU A 31 -1.30 8.79 0.50
CA GLU A 31 -2.58 9.49 0.54
C GLU A 31 -3.05 9.70 1.99
N LEU A 32 -2.91 8.68 2.84
CA LEU A 32 -3.22 8.78 4.28
C LEU A 32 -2.32 9.81 4.96
N LEU A 33 -1.01 9.76 4.72
CA LEU A 33 -0.05 10.73 5.28
C LEU A 33 -0.35 12.14 4.78
N TYR A 34 -0.61 12.32 3.49
CA TYR A 34 -0.98 13.61 2.93
C TYR A 34 -2.24 14.17 3.60
N ARG A 35 -3.32 13.38 3.69
CA ARG A 35 -4.57 13.81 4.33
C ARG A 35 -4.38 14.15 5.80
N ARG A 36 -3.57 13.37 6.53
CA ARG A 36 -3.28 13.60 7.95
C ARG A 36 -2.50 14.89 8.20
N ASN A 37 -1.58 15.23 7.30
CA ASN A 37 -0.68 16.37 7.47
C ASN A 37 -1.09 17.60 6.65
N LYS A 38 -2.15 17.52 5.85
CA LYS A 38 -2.69 18.66 5.12
C LYS A 38 -3.17 19.68 6.16
N PRO A 39 -2.58 20.89 6.20
CA PRO A 39 -3.09 21.93 7.09
C PRO A 39 -4.56 22.14 6.75
N THR A 40 -5.42 22.07 7.77
CA THR A 40 -6.75 22.65 7.65
C THR A 40 -6.51 24.11 7.34
N THR A 41 -6.72 24.49 6.08
CA THR A 41 -6.76 25.90 5.71
C THR A 41 -7.98 26.45 6.44
N GLU A 42 -7.79 26.93 7.66
CA GLU A 42 -8.73 27.85 8.29
C GLU A 42 -8.81 29.04 7.33
N LYS A 43 -9.96 29.17 6.68
CA LYS A 43 -10.35 30.40 6.00
C LYS A 43 -10.78 31.41 7.05
#